data_AF-A0A2K3MLQ0-F1
#
_entry.id   AF-A0A2K3MLQ0-F1
#
_cell.length_a   1.000
_cell.length_b   1.000
_cell.length_c   1.000
_cell.angle_alpha   90.00
_cell.angle_beta   90.00
_cell.angle_gamma   90.00
#
_symmetry.space_group_name_H-M   'P 1'
#
loop_
_entity.id
_entity.type
_entity.pdbx_description
1 polymer ?
#
loop_
_entity_poly.entity_id
_entity_poly.type
_entity_poly.pdbx_seq_one_letter_code
_entity_poly.pdbx_strand_id
1 'polypeptide(L)' 'IGPYEGGKADATFSFKDEDFVKVALGKMNPQIAFMRGAMKIKGSLSAAQKFTPDIFPKPSKM' A
#
# COMPACT_ATOMS: atom_id res chain seq x y z
N ILE A 1 4.95 -16.30 -4.70
CA ILE A 1 3.70 -15.90 -4.01
C ILE A 1 2.95 -17.17 -3.66
N GLY A 2 3.00 -17.56 -2.39
CA GLY A 2 2.32 -18.77 -1.90
C GLY A 2 0.80 -18.56 -1.77
N PRO A 3 0.03 -19.63 -1.51
CA PRO A 3 -1.42 -19.51 -1.33
C PRO A 3 -1.75 -18.63 -0.11
N TYR A 4 -2.79 -17.81 -0.24
CA TYR A 4 -3.32 -17.03 0.87
C TYR A 4 -4.10 -17.98 1.80
N GLU A 5 -3.54 -18.28 2.97
CA GLU A 5 -4.10 -19.27 3.93
C GLU A 5 -5.30 -18.76 4.75
N GLY A 6 -6.13 -17.87 4.19
CA GLY A 6 -7.46 -17.57 4.75
C GLY A 6 -7.49 -16.92 6.14
N GLY A 7 -6.36 -16.41 6.66
CA GLY A 7 -6.29 -15.71 7.95
C GLY A 7 -6.91 -14.31 7.93
N LYS A 8 -7.13 -13.72 9.12
CA LYS A 8 -7.48 -12.29 9.25
C LYS A 8 -6.26 -11.45 8.87
N ALA A 9 -6.41 -10.53 7.93
CA ALA A 9 -5.34 -9.61 7.58
C ALA A 9 -4.96 -8.73 8.79
N ASP A 10 -3.66 -8.62 9.08
CA ASP A 10 -3.14 -7.75 10.15
C ASP A 10 -3.42 -6.27 9.87
N ALA A 11 -3.40 -5.89 8.58
CA ALA A 11 -3.77 -4.57 8.11
C ALA A 11 -4.50 -4.66 6.76
N THR A 12 -5.40 -3.73 6.51
CA THR A 12 -6.11 -3.58 5.24
C THR A 12 -5.98 -2.15 4.76
N PHE A 13 -5.53 -1.98 3.53
CA PHE A 13 -5.41 -0.69 2.87
C PHE A 13 -6.57 -0.49 1.90
N SER A 14 -7.13 0.70 1.86
CA SER A 14 -8.16 1.08 0.89
C SER A 14 -7.80 2.38 0.20
N PHE A 15 -7.92 2.39 -1.12
CA PHE A 15 -7.49 3.48 -1.98
C PHE A 15 -8.58 3.82 -3.00
N LYS A 16 -8.50 5.03 -3.56
CA LYS A 16 -8.99 5.25 -4.92
C LYS A 16 -8.01 4.64 -5.91
N ASP A 17 -8.52 4.11 -7.01
CA ASP A 17 -7.72 3.42 -8.03
C ASP A 17 -6.53 4.27 -8.51
N GLU A 18 -6.78 5.53 -8.88
CA GLU A 18 -5.74 6.45 -9.34
C GLU A 18 -4.64 6.71 -8.30
N ASP A 19 -5.00 6.78 -7.02
CA ASP A 19 -4.06 7.03 -5.94
C ASP A 19 -3.21 5.80 -5.66
N PHE A 20 -3.80 4.60 -5.76
CA PHE A 20 -3.06 3.34 -5.69
C PHE A 20 -1.97 3.27 -6.76
N VAL A 21 -2.31 3.59 -8.02
CA VAL A 21 -1.32 3.61 -9.12
C VAL A 21 -0.20 4.60 -8.84
N LYS A 22 -0.51 5.82 -8.37
CA LYS A 22 0.51 6.83 -8.04
C LYS A 22 1.42 6.35 -6.90
N VAL A 23 0.88 5.70 -5.87
CA VAL A 23 1.67 5.14 -4.76
C VAL A 23 2.54 3.98 -5.23
N ALA A 24 1.99 3.05 -6.01
CA ALA A 24 2.72 1.88 -6.52
C ALA A 24 3.86 2.27 -7.47
N LEU A 25 3.70 3.36 -8.23
CA LEU A 25 4.75 3.91 -9.09
C LEU A 25 5.73 4.84 -8.36
N GLY A 26 5.57 5.06 -7.05
CA GLY A 26 6.39 5.99 -6.28
C GLY A 26 6.15 7.47 -6.60
N LYS A 27 5.10 7.80 -7.37
CA LYS A 27 4.69 9.17 -7.72
C LYS A 27 3.93 9.87 -6.60
N MET A 28 3.47 9.14 -5.58
CA MET A 28 2.83 9.67 -4.39
C MET A 28 3.40 9.01 -3.14
N ASN A 29 3.68 9.81 -2.12
CA ASN A 29 4.14 9.30 -0.83
C ASN A 29 2.95 8.66 -0.05
N PRO A 30 3.06 7.40 0.40
CA PRO A 30 1.98 6.68 1.07
C PRO A 30 1.54 7.31 2.41
N GLN A 31 2.46 7.90 3.17
CA GLN A 31 2.15 8.61 4.42
C GLN A 31 1.31 9.85 4.14
N ILE A 32 1.66 10.61 3.09
CA ILE A 32 0.88 11.78 2.67
C ILE A 32 -0.50 11.34 2.17
N ALA A 33 -0.58 10.26 1.41
CA ALA A 33 -1.86 9.70 0.94
C ALA A 33 -2.79 9.34 2.11
N PHE A 34 -2.24 8.75 3.17
CA PHE A 34 -2.98 8.43 4.39
C PHE A 34 -3.46 9.69 5.11
N MET A 35 -2.57 10.66 5.36
CA MET A 35 -2.92 11.91 6.03
C MET A 35 -3.99 12.73 5.29
N ARG A 36 -4.01 12.66 3.95
CA ARG A 36 -5.00 13.35 3.10
C ARG A 36 -6.30 12.55 2.90
N GLY A 37 -6.40 11.35 3.46
CA GLY A 37 -7.56 10.47 3.29
C GLY A 37 -7.68 9.79 1.91
N ALA A 38 -6.64 9.91 1.06
CA ALA A 38 -6.53 9.18 -0.22
C ALA A 38 -6.19 7.69 -0.01
N MET A 39 -5.64 7.36 1.15
CA MET A 39 -5.44 6.00 1.64
C MET A 39 -6.11 5.87 3.02
N LYS A 40 -6.82 4.77 3.26
CA LYS A 40 -7.31 4.37 4.58
C LYS A 40 -6.63 3.10 5.01
N ILE A 41 -6.28 3.02 6.29
CA ILE A 41 -5.67 1.84 6.91
C ILE A 41 -6.61 1.36 8.02
N LYS A 42 -6.96 0.07 8.00
CA LYS A 42 -7.62 -0.62 9.11
C LYS A 42 -6.69 -1.71 9.65
N GLY A 43 -6.79 -2.00 10.94
CA GLY A 43 -5.95 -3.01 11.60
C GLY A 43 -4.71 -2.39 12.27
N SER A 44 -3.63 -3.16 12.34
CA SER A 44 -2.40 -2.78 13.02
C SER A 44 -1.56 -1.80 12.19
N LEU A 45 -1.28 -0.63 12.75
CA LEU A 45 -0.38 0.36 12.14
C LEU A 45 1.06 -0.15 12.05
N SER A 46 1.53 -0.93 13.02
CA SER A 46 2.89 -1.49 12.99
C SER A 46 3.04 -2.56 11.91
N ALA A 47 1.97 -3.29 11.60
CA ALA A 47 1.94 -4.18 10.44
C ALA A 47 1.89 -3.37 9.13
N ALA A 48 1.08 -2.31 9.09
CA ALA A 48 0.97 -1.44 7.92
C ALA A 48 2.30 -0.72 7.58
N GLN A 49 3.11 -0.37 8.57
CA GLN A 49 4.43 0.24 8.36
C GLN A 49 5.43 -0.69 7.65
N LYS A 50 5.19 -2.01 7.66
CA LYS A 50 6.01 -2.98 6.89
C LYS A 50 5.70 -2.94 5.40
N PHE A 51 4.57 -2.34 5.00
CA PHE A 51 4.23 -2.09 3.60
C PHE A 51 5.00 -0.86 3.11
N THR A 52 6.17 -1.09 2.53
CA THR A 52 6.98 -0.02 1.93
C THR A 52 6.81 -0.01 0.40
N PRO A 53 7.05 1.12 -0.28
CA PRO A 53 6.98 1.18 -1.75
C PRO A 53 7.89 0.16 -2.46
N ASP A 54 8.96 -0.31 -1.79
CA ASP A 54 9.90 -1.29 -2.32
C ASP A 54 9.29 -2.67 -2.58
N ILE A 55 8.08 -2.96 -2.09
CA ILE A 55 7.39 -4.20 -2.44
C ILE A 55 6.97 -4.24 -3.91
N PHE A 56 6.82 -3.07 -4.53
CA PHE A 56 6.44 -2.97 -5.92
C PHE A 56 7.70 -3.08 -6.79
N PRO A 57 7.60 -3.77 -7.94
CA PRO A 57 8.72 -3.81 -8.87
C PRO A 57 9.06 -2.38 -9.28
N LYS A 58 10.36 -2.05 -9.27
CA LYS A 58 10.81 -0.75 -9.75
C LYS A 58 10.36 -0.58 -11.20
N PRO A 59 9.75 0.56 -11.58
CA PRO A 59 9.36 0.80 -12.96
C PRO A 59 10.58 0.57 -13.85
N SER A 60 10.48 -0.40 -14.76
CA SER A 60 11.54 -0.62 -15.74
C SER A 60 11.64 0.64 -16.59
N LYS A 61 12.84 1.22 -16.68
CA LYS A 61 13.10 2.28 -17.67
C LYS A 61 12.86 1.65 -19.04
N MET A 62 11.77 2.02 -19.69
CA MET A 62 11.58 1.76 -21.12
C MET A 62 12.50 2.68 -21.91
#